data_AF-A0A1V9RCG6-F1
#
_entry.id   AF-A0A1V9RCG6-F1
#
_cell.length_a   1.000
_cell.length_b   1.000
_cell.length_c   1.000
_cell.angle_alpha   90.00
_cell.angle_beta   90.00
_cell.angle_gamma   90.00
#
_symmetry.space_group_name_H-M   'P 1'
#
loop_
_entity.id
_entity.type
_entity.pdbx_description
1 polymer ?
#
loop_
_entity_poly.entity_id
_entity_poly.type
_entity_poly.pdbx_seq_one_letter_code
_entity_poly.pdbx_strand_id
1 'polypeptide(L)'
;SHVINDDIPEDLEFFVHRVGRTGRNGMKGTAITLYEPSEEKLIDELESMGVHFVPKAVKNGEIVDSYDRNRREKRQTRKESMDPKLRGFVKKEKKKRKPGYKKKIKRAIKRDEQQKRRIARRQARKLK
;
A
#
# COMPACT_ATOMS: atom_id res chain seq x y z
N SER A 1 20.23 23.93 9.07
CA SER A 1 18.79 23.89 8.75
C SER A 1 18.44 22.64 7.98
N HIS A 2 19.29 22.22 7.03
CA HIS A 2 19.08 21.02 6.23
C HIS A 2 20.28 20.07 6.32
N VAL A 3 20.04 18.77 6.17
CA VAL A 3 21.06 17.73 5.95
C VAL A 3 20.69 16.97 4.69
N ILE A 4 21.66 16.76 3.81
CA ILE A 4 21.47 15.97 2.60
C ILE A 4 22.40 14.77 2.70
N ASN A 5 21.82 13.58 2.56
CA ASN A 5 22.50 12.31 2.53
C ASN A 5 22.53 11.82 1.08
N ASP A 6 23.74 11.52 0.59
CA ASP A 6 23.94 10.96 -0.75
C ASP A 6 23.55 9.49 -0.77
N ASP A 7 23.96 8.74 0.27
CA ASP A 7 23.61 7.34 0.47
C ASP A 7 23.15 7.08 1.92
N ILE A 8 22.58 5.89 2.14
CA ILE A 8 22.21 5.38 3.46
C ILE A 8 23.42 4.63 4.06
N PRO A 9 23.96 5.05 5.22
CA PRO A 9 25.00 4.29 5.91
C PRO A 9 24.49 2.88 6.28
N GLU A 10 25.36 1.87 6.20
CA GLU A 10 25.03 0.50 6.63
C GLU A 10 24.61 0.44 8.12
N ASP A 11 25.18 1.32 8.94
CA ASP A 11 24.81 1.45 10.34
C ASP A 11 23.73 2.51 10.53
N LEU A 12 22.55 2.02 10.91
CA LEU A 12 21.33 2.80 11.15
C LEU A 12 21.50 3.80 12.30
N GLU A 13 22.33 3.50 13.31
CA GLU A 13 22.57 4.42 14.43
C GLU A 13 23.31 5.68 13.97
N PHE A 14 24.27 5.52 13.06
CA PHE A 14 24.95 6.66 12.43
C PHE A 14 24.00 7.51 11.60
N PHE A 15 23.01 6.91 10.93
CA PHE A 15 22.00 7.65 10.19
C PHE A 15 21.21 8.59 11.11
N VAL A 16 20.74 8.09 12.25
CA VAL A 16 20.01 8.90 13.24
C VAL A 16 20.88 10.04 13.77
N HIS A 17 22.15 9.76 14.09
CA HIS A 17 23.11 10.78 14.55
C HIS A 17 23.38 11.87 13.50
N ARG A 18 23.35 11.53 12.20
CA ARG A 18 23.54 12.48 11.10
C ARG A 18 22.32 13.39 10.94
N VAL A 19 21.12 12.80 10.90
CA VAL A 19 19.86 13.55 10.80
C VAL A 19 19.63 14.43 12.04
N GLY A 20 20.05 13.98 13.22
CA GLY A 20 20.03 14.71 14.48
C GLY A 20 20.87 15.98 14.51
N ARG A 21 21.66 16.27 13.45
CA ARG A 21 22.37 17.55 13.30
C ARG A 21 21.50 18.68 12.75
N THR A 22 20.26 18.39 12.35
CA THR A 22 19.26 19.37 11.90
C THR A 22 18.37 19.85 13.05
N GLY A 23 17.61 20.93 12.84
CA GLY A 23 16.62 21.42 13.81
C GLY A 23 17.20 22.04 15.09
N ARG A 24 17.89 23.19 14.97
CA ARG A 24 18.45 23.93 16.11
C ARG A 24 17.43 24.94 16.67
N ASN A 25 17.56 25.28 17.95
CA ASN A 25 16.74 26.29 18.65
C ASN A 25 15.22 26.07 18.51
N GLY A 26 14.77 24.81 18.56
CA GLY A 26 13.34 24.47 18.45
C GLY A 26 12.73 24.68 17.05
N MET A 27 13.53 25.05 16.05
CA MET A 27 13.08 25.15 14.67
C MET A 27 13.08 23.78 14.00
N LYS A 28 12.15 23.56 13.06
CA LYS A 28 12.10 22.31 12.28
C LYS A 28 13.37 22.16 11.42
N GLY A 29 13.94 20.96 11.44
CA GLY A 29 15.00 20.54 10.52
C GLY A 29 14.43 19.74 9.36
N THR A 30 15.12 19.73 8.23
CA THR A 30 14.77 18.87 7.10
C THR A 30 15.98 18.04 6.70
N ALA A 31 15.79 16.72 6.65
CA ALA A 31 16.79 15.79 6.13
C ALA A 31 16.27 15.20 4.82
N ILE A 32 17.12 15.20 3.80
CA ILE A 32 16.83 14.66 2.48
C ILE A 32 17.83 13.53 2.26
N THR A 33 17.35 12.33 1.98
CA THR A 33 18.19 11.18 1.67
C THR A 33 17.91 10.76 0.25
N LEU A 34 18.96 10.76 -0.57
CA LEU A 34 18.97 10.09 -1.86
C LEU A 34 19.25 8.61 -1.60
N TYR A 35 18.60 7.76 -2.38
CA TYR A 35 18.76 6.31 -2.28
C TYR A 35 18.36 5.67 -3.60
N GLU A 36 18.92 4.51 -3.88
CA GLU A 36 18.60 3.72 -5.05
C GLU A 36 17.47 2.70 -4.75
N PRO A 37 16.72 2.24 -5.77
CA PRO A 37 15.71 1.19 -5.58
C PRO A 37 16.27 -0.12 -4.98
N SER A 38 17.57 -0.37 -5.10
CA SER A 38 18.28 -1.51 -4.50
C SER A 38 18.32 -1.44 -2.96
N GLU A 39 18.23 -0.24 -2.38
CA GLU A 39 18.38 0.05 -0.96
C GLU A 39 17.03 0.12 -0.22
N GLU A 40 15.94 -0.29 -0.86
CA GLU A 40 14.58 -0.21 -0.30
C GLU A 40 14.45 -0.94 1.05
N LYS A 41 15.23 -2.01 1.26
CA LYS A 41 15.27 -2.74 2.55
C LYS A 41 15.84 -1.90 3.70
N LEU A 42 16.88 -1.12 3.46
CA LEU A 42 17.51 -0.27 4.48
C LEU A 42 16.52 0.82 4.93
N ILE A 43 15.76 1.35 3.98
CA ILE A 43 14.66 2.27 4.29
C ILE A 43 13.60 1.60 5.15
N ASP A 44 13.16 0.38 4.82
CA ASP A 44 12.14 -0.33 5.60
C ASP A 44 12.61 -0.59 7.05
N GLU A 45 13.92 -0.86 7.25
CA GLU A 45 14.55 -0.99 8.56
C GLU A 45 14.54 0.34 9.33
N LEU A 46 14.90 1.46 8.68
CA LEU A 46 14.80 2.80 9.27
C LEU A 46 13.36 3.18 9.64
N GLU A 47 12.39 2.84 8.79
CA GLU A 47 10.96 3.05 9.08
C GLU A 47 10.51 2.22 10.29
N SER A 48 11.01 0.99 10.42
CA SER A 48 10.75 0.11 11.57
C SER A 48 11.35 0.65 12.87
N MET A 49 12.46 1.39 12.80
CA MET A 49 13.05 2.09 13.94
C MET A 49 12.31 3.39 14.33
N GLY A 50 11.28 3.79 13.57
CA GLY A 50 10.45 4.96 13.84
C GLY A 50 10.83 6.22 13.06
N VAL A 51 11.70 6.11 12.04
CA VAL A 51 12.00 7.21 11.13
C VAL A 51 10.96 7.26 10.03
N HIS A 52 10.18 8.34 9.94
CA HIS A 52 9.17 8.47 8.90
C HIS A 52 9.69 9.26 7.69
N PHE A 53 9.66 8.63 6.52
CA PHE A 53 10.04 9.27 5.26
C PHE A 53 8.80 9.71 4.46
N VAL A 54 8.94 10.84 3.77
CA VAL A 54 7.98 11.27 2.74
C VAL A 54 8.61 10.96 1.38
N PRO A 55 8.07 10.00 0.61
CA PRO A 55 8.68 9.60 -0.65
C PRO A 55 8.53 10.72 -1.69
N LYS A 56 9.66 11.15 -2.23
CA LYS A 56 9.77 12.14 -3.30
C LYS A 56 10.49 11.51 -4.49
N ALA A 57 10.20 11.96 -5.69
CA ALA A 57 10.87 11.53 -6.91
C ALA A 57 11.32 12.74 -7.71
N VAL A 58 12.44 12.62 -8.42
CA VAL A 58 12.88 13.65 -9.37
C VAL A 58 12.32 13.31 -10.74
N LYS A 59 11.50 14.20 -11.30
CA LYS A 59 10.94 14.07 -12.65
C LYS A 59 11.17 15.37 -13.42
N ASN A 60 11.81 15.28 -14.58
CA ASN A 60 12.13 16.42 -15.43
C ASN A 60 12.91 17.55 -14.70
N GLY A 61 13.75 17.20 -13.72
CA GLY A 61 14.51 18.17 -12.92
C GLY A 61 13.77 18.77 -11.73
N GLU A 62 12.50 18.39 -11.50
CA GLU A 62 11.70 18.85 -10.37
C GLU A 62 11.45 17.73 -9.35
N ILE A 63 11.43 18.09 -8.06
CA ILE A 63 11.10 17.16 -6.97
C ILE A 63 9.58 17.10 -6.82
N VAL A 64 8.98 15.99 -7.25
CA VAL A 64 7.54 15.73 -7.18
C VAL A 64 7.20 14.76 -6.05
N ASP A 65 5.97 14.85 -5.56
CA ASP A 65 5.41 13.86 -4.64
C ASP A 65 5.33 12.48 -5.31
N SER A 66 5.92 11.48 -4.68
CA SER A 66 5.86 10.10 -5.13
C SER A 66 4.76 9.32 -4.42
N TYR A 67 4.39 8.16 -4.97
CA TYR A 67 3.46 7.24 -4.32
C TYR A 67 4.16 6.46 -3.20
N ASP A 68 3.37 5.93 -2.25
CA ASP A 68 3.88 5.01 -1.22
C ASP A 68 4.55 3.79 -1.89
N ARG A 69 5.83 3.58 -1.61
CA ARG A 69 6.66 2.46 -2.07
C ARG A 69 5.96 1.12 -1.86
N ASN A 70 5.43 0.93 -0.66
CA ASN A 70 4.81 -0.31 -0.21
C ASN A 70 3.34 -0.45 -0.66
N ARG A 71 2.85 0.41 -1.56
CA ARG A 71 1.45 0.38 -2.05
C ARG A 71 1.06 -0.95 -2.69
N ARG A 72 2.00 -1.66 -3.33
CA ARG A 72 1.72 -2.95 -3.97
C ARG A 72 1.46 -4.04 -2.94
N GLU A 73 2.26 -4.07 -1.87
CA GLU A 73 2.14 -5.05 -0.79
C GLU A 73 0.98 -4.73 0.14
N LYS A 74 0.85 -3.45 0.52
CA LYS A 74 -0.27 -2.91 1.29
C LYS A 74 -1.60 -2.95 0.54
N ARG A 75 -1.60 -3.36 -0.75
CA ARG A 75 -2.84 -3.60 -1.51
C ARG A 75 -3.57 -4.81 -0.94
N GLN A 76 -4.29 -4.58 0.15
CA GLN A 76 -5.29 -5.51 0.61
C GLN A 76 -6.38 -5.56 -0.45
N THR A 77 -6.46 -6.70 -1.15
CA THR A 77 -7.66 -6.99 -1.92
C THR A 77 -8.80 -7.00 -0.92
N ARG A 78 -9.75 -6.07 -1.02
CA ARG A 78 -10.97 -6.06 -0.21
C ARG A 78 -11.61 -7.45 -0.33
N LYS A 79 -11.37 -8.30 0.68
CA LYS A 79 -12.12 -9.53 0.86
C LYS A 79 -13.42 -9.10 1.52
N GLU A 80 -14.33 -8.54 0.75
CA GLU A 80 -15.72 -8.45 1.21
C GLU A 80 -16.15 -9.86 1.63
N SER A 81 -16.70 -9.97 2.84
CA SER A 81 -17.19 -11.25 3.36
C SER A 81 -18.21 -11.79 2.38
N MET A 82 -17.89 -12.91 1.72
CA MET A 82 -18.82 -13.53 0.79
C MET A 82 -20.10 -13.92 1.52
N ASP A 83 -21.23 -13.70 0.86
CA ASP A 83 -22.54 -14.14 1.34
C ASP A 83 -22.50 -15.64 1.69
N PRO A 84 -23.10 -16.09 2.81
CA PRO A 84 -23.13 -17.49 3.20
C PRO A 84 -23.57 -18.44 2.08
N LYS A 85 -24.54 -18.02 1.25
CA LYS A 85 -25.05 -18.80 0.11
C LYS A 85 -23.99 -18.98 -0.98
N LEU A 86 -23.26 -17.91 -1.30
CA LEU A 86 -22.18 -17.92 -2.28
C LEU A 86 -20.99 -18.76 -1.75
N ARG A 87 -20.68 -18.66 -0.45
CA ARG A 87 -19.62 -19.46 0.19
C ARG A 87 -19.90 -20.96 0.12
N GLY A 88 -21.15 -21.38 0.37
CA GLY A 88 -21.58 -22.77 0.22
C GLY A 88 -21.46 -23.28 -1.22
N PHE A 89 -21.90 -22.47 -2.19
CA PHE A 89 -21.77 -22.78 -3.61
C PHE A 89 -20.30 -22.96 -4.05
N VAL A 90 -19.40 -22.06 -3.62
CA VAL A 90 -17.96 -22.17 -3.92
C VAL A 90 -17.36 -23.45 -3.33
N LYS A 91 -17.69 -23.80 -2.08
CA LYS A 91 -17.21 -25.06 -1.45
C LYS A 91 -17.67 -26.28 -2.24
N LYS A 92 -18.95 -26.34 -2.64
CA LYS A 92 -19.53 -27.44 -3.42
C LYS A 92 -18.84 -27.61 -4.79
N GLU A 93 -18.65 -26.52 -5.52
CA GLU A 93 -18.01 -26.55 -6.84
C GLU A 93 -16.51 -26.88 -6.76
N LYS A 94 -15.80 -26.43 -5.71
CA LYS A 94 -14.41 -26.84 -5.45
C LYS A 94 -14.28 -28.34 -5.14
N LYS A 95 -15.23 -28.91 -4.39
CA LYS A 95 -15.26 -30.36 -4.08
C LYS A 95 -15.48 -31.21 -5.33
N LYS A 96 -16.32 -30.75 -6.27
CA LYS A 96 -16.71 -31.51 -7.48
C LYS A 96 -15.60 -31.61 -8.55
N ARG A 97 -14.63 -30.69 -8.55
CA ARG A 97 -13.46 -30.63 -9.48
C ARG A 97 -13.77 -30.91 -10.96
N LYS A 98 -14.93 -30.50 -11.48
CA LYS A 98 -15.27 -30.65 -12.91
C LYS A 98 -14.49 -29.67 -13.79
N PRO A 99 -14.24 -30.00 -15.07
CA PRO A 99 -13.68 -29.04 -16.02
C PRO A 99 -14.46 -27.71 -16.00
N GLY A 100 -13.75 -26.59 -15.90
CA GLY A 100 -14.36 -25.26 -15.84
C GLY A 100 -14.94 -24.83 -14.49
N TYR A 101 -14.78 -25.60 -13.41
CA TYR A 101 -15.30 -25.23 -12.07
C TYR A 101 -14.83 -23.84 -11.60
N LYS A 102 -13.55 -23.48 -11.85
CA LYS A 102 -13.00 -22.14 -11.54
C LYS A 102 -13.77 -21.02 -12.25
N LYS A 103 -14.10 -21.21 -13.54
CA LYS A 103 -14.85 -20.25 -14.35
C LYS A 103 -16.28 -20.09 -13.85
N LYS A 104 -16.91 -21.20 -13.42
CA LYS A 104 -18.26 -21.19 -12.83
C LYS A 104 -18.30 -20.42 -11.51
N ILE A 105 -17.32 -20.64 -10.63
CA ILE A 105 -17.16 -19.89 -9.37
C ILE A 105 -17.00 -18.39 -9.66
N LYS A 106 -16.08 -18.02 -10.57
CA LYS A 106 -15.84 -16.61 -10.92
C LYS A 106 -17.10 -15.93 -11.49
N ARG A 107 -17.88 -16.64 -12.32
CA ARG A 107 -19.16 -16.15 -12.85
C ARG A 107 -20.21 -15.94 -11.74
N ALA A 108 -20.29 -16.84 -10.76
CA ALA A 108 -21.23 -16.70 -9.65
C ALA A 108 -20.88 -15.50 -8.76
N ILE A 109 -19.59 -15.32 -8.41
CA ILE A 109 -19.11 -14.17 -7.65
C ILE A 109 -19.43 -12.85 -8.38
N LYS A 110 -19.12 -12.77 -9.68
CA LYS A 110 -19.40 -11.57 -10.49
C LYS A 110 -20.89 -11.21 -10.55
N ARG A 111 -21.78 -12.22 -10.62
CA ARG A 111 -23.24 -11.99 -10.66
C ARG A 111 -23.76 -11.46 -9.32
N ASP A 112 -23.29 -12.03 -8.21
CA ASP A 112 -23.65 -11.58 -6.85
C ASP A 112 -23.25 -10.12 -6.64
N GLU A 113 -22.02 -9.77 -7.00
CA GLU A 113 -21.50 -8.40 -6.93
C GLU A 113 -22.32 -7.42 -7.79
N GLN A 114 -22.70 -7.82 -9.01
CA GLN A 114 -23.58 -7.01 -9.87
C GLN A 114 -24.97 -6.80 -9.26
N GLN A 115 -25.56 -7.82 -8.63
CA GLN A 115 -26.84 -7.71 -7.95
C GLN A 115 -26.76 -6.76 -6.74
N LYS A 116 -25.75 -6.93 -5.89
CA LYS A 116 -25.50 -6.05 -4.74
C LYS A 116 -25.32 -4.60 -5.17
N ARG A 117 -24.52 -4.35 -6.21
CA ARG A 117 -24.31 -3.00 -6.76
C ARG A 117 -25.60 -2.38 -7.30
N ARG A 118 -26.47 -3.18 -7.93
CA ARG A 118 -27.79 -2.72 -8.41
C ARG A 118 -28.71 -2.35 -7.24
N ILE A 119 -28.76 -3.18 -6.20
CA ILE A 119 -29.57 -2.94 -5.01
C ILE A 119 -29.10 -1.69 -4.26
N ALA A 120 -27.78 -1.56 -4.04
CA ALA A 120 -27.19 -0.39 -3.39
C ALA A 120 -27.50 0.91 -4.15
N ARG A 121 -27.39 0.91 -5.49
CA ARG A 121 -27.79 2.05 -6.33
C ARG A 121 -29.27 2.40 -6.19
N ARG A 122 -30.15 1.39 -6.13
CA ARG A 122 -31.60 1.59 -5.94
C ARG A 122 -31.91 2.17 -4.56
N GLN A 123 -31.26 1.68 -3.51
CA GLN A 123 -31.40 2.21 -2.14
C GLN A 123 -30.91 3.65 -2.04
N ALA A 124 -29.73 3.97 -2.60
CA ALA A 124 -29.19 5.32 -2.62
C ALA A 124 -30.12 6.32 -3.36
N ARG A 125 -30.79 5.87 -4.42
CA ARG A 125 -31.78 6.70 -5.14
C ARG A 125 -33.07 6.90 -4.34
N LYS A 126 -33.40 6.02 -3.40
CA LYS A 126 -34.60 6.11 -2.55
C LYS A 126 -34.36 7.00 -1.30
N LEU A 127 -33.11 7.15 -0.88
CA LEU A 127 -32.72 8.04 0.24
C LEU A 127 -32.48 9.49 -0.19
N LYS A 128 -32.38 9.76 -1.50
CA LYS A 128 -32.41 11.11 -2.08
C LYS A 128 -33.85 11.53 -2.34
#